data_AF-A0A956IT29-F1
#
_entry.id   AF-A0A956IT29-F1
#
_cell.length_a   1.000
_cell.length_b   1.000
_cell.length_c   1.000
_cell.angle_alpha   90.00
_cell.angle_beta   90.00
_cell.angle_gamma   90.00
#
_symmetry.space_group_name_H-M   'P 1'
#
loop_
_entity.id
_entity.type
_entity.pdbx_description
1 polymer ?
#
loop_
_entity_poly.entity_id
_entity_poly.type
_entity_poly.pdbx_seq_one_letter_code
_entity_poly.pdbx_strand_id
1 'polypeptide(L)'
;MPDVPRLCIFERELAPGKREHTWLVAQPDGAAIQVEDGAPLPLPPGSVARVFERYGQVFDVASGVGGEARSASGDTRLHFTEGLLKRLRHRTWFDVEPRDYLVFQPHGEGASAEGWPRYELCTAISAALVHLAEAYRAARSELRSS
;
A
#
# COMPACT_ATOMS: atom_id res chain seq x y z
N MET A 1 -21.39 12.43 -4.48
CA MET A 1 -19.95 12.79 -4.53
C MET A 1 -19.26 11.66 -5.26
N PRO A 2 -18.35 11.90 -6.22
CA PRO A 2 -17.59 10.81 -6.79
C PRO A 2 -16.81 10.10 -5.68
N ASP A 3 -16.87 8.78 -5.65
CA ASP A 3 -16.09 7.98 -4.70
C ASP A 3 -14.60 8.25 -4.93
N VAL A 4 -13.89 8.65 -3.88
CA VAL A 4 -12.44 8.86 -3.94
C VAL A 4 -11.78 7.49 -4.16
N PRO A 5 -10.95 7.31 -5.21
CA PRO A 5 -10.31 6.02 -5.48
C PRO A 5 -9.49 5.56 -4.28
N ARG A 6 -9.69 4.31 -3.86
CA ARG A 6 -8.98 3.70 -2.72
C ARG A 6 -8.75 2.21 -2.92
N LEU A 7 -7.69 1.70 -2.30
CA LEU A 7 -7.34 0.27 -2.28
C LEU A 7 -7.19 -0.21 -0.84
N CYS A 8 -7.84 -1.31 -0.49
CA CYS A 8 -7.62 -1.98 0.80
C CYS A 8 -6.25 -2.66 0.78
N ILE A 9 -5.28 -2.04 1.45
CA ILE A 9 -3.89 -2.50 1.46
C ILE A 9 -3.61 -3.50 2.57
N PHE A 10 -4.42 -3.54 3.62
CA PHE A 10 -4.30 -4.51 4.70
C PHE A 10 -5.63 -4.74 5.41
N GLU A 11 -5.86 -5.98 5.85
CA GLU A 11 -7.02 -6.39 6.62
C GLU A 11 -6.52 -7.25 7.79
N ARG A 12 -6.97 -6.95 9.02
CA ARG A 12 -6.72 -7.79 10.20
C ARG A 12 -8.02 -8.13 10.91
N GLU A 13 -8.11 -9.35 11.44
CA GLU A 13 -9.21 -9.75 12.32
C GLU A 13 -8.83 -9.45 13.77
N LEU A 14 -9.64 -8.62 14.44
CA LEU A 14 -9.41 -8.20 15.83
C LEU A 14 -10.08 -9.16 16.82
N ALA A 15 -11.21 -9.74 16.42
CA ALA A 15 -12.00 -10.73 17.15
C ALA A 15 -12.86 -11.48 16.11
N PRO A 16 -13.41 -12.67 16.44
CA PRO A 16 -14.29 -13.40 15.51
C PRO A 16 -15.35 -12.52 14.87
N GLY A 17 -15.24 -12.30 13.55
CA GLY A 17 -16.16 -11.48 12.76
C GLY A 17 -15.94 -9.95 12.84
N LYS A 18 -14.97 -9.46 13.62
CA LYS A 18 -14.57 -8.05 13.68
C LYS A 18 -13.28 -7.85 12.89
N ARG A 19 -13.38 -7.12 11.78
CA ARG A 19 -12.25 -6.82 10.89
C ARG A 19 -11.88 -5.35 10.97
N GLU A 20 -10.61 -5.09 10.78
CA GLU A 20 -10.05 -3.75 10.58
C GLU A 20 -9.36 -3.69 9.22
N HIS A 21 -9.68 -2.68 8.43
CA HIS A 21 -9.18 -2.45 7.09
C HIS A 21 -8.33 -1.19 7.09
N THR A 22 -7.18 -1.28 6.44
CA THR A 22 -6.36 -0.12 6.12
C THR A 22 -6.43 0.13 4.62
N TRP A 23 -6.76 1.35 4.25
CA TRP A 23 -6.92 1.81 2.88
C TRP A 23 -5.83 2.81 2.52
N LEU A 24 -5.26 2.65 1.33
CA LEU A 24 -4.57 3.74 0.65
C LEU A 24 -5.60 4.48 -0.21
N VAL A 25 -5.69 5.79 -0.02
CA VAL A 25 -6.66 6.67 -0.69
C VAL A 25 -5.89 7.60 -1.62
N ALA A 26 -6.25 7.63 -2.90
CA ALA A 26 -5.68 8.58 -3.85
C ALA A 26 -6.21 9.99 -3.57
N GLN A 27 -5.33 10.98 -3.57
CA GLN A 27 -5.67 12.39 -3.43
C GLN A 27 -5.09 13.19 -4.61
N PRO A 28 -5.64 14.37 -4.94
CA PRO A 28 -5.11 15.21 -6.02
C PRO A 28 -3.59 15.46 -5.90
N ASP A 29 -3.10 15.67 -4.67
CA ASP A 29 -1.71 16.02 -4.39
C ASP A 29 -0.87 14.84 -3.86
N GLY A 30 -1.38 13.60 -3.91
CA GLY A 30 -0.64 12.44 -3.42
C GLY A 30 -1.53 11.30 -2.92
N ALA A 31 -1.25 10.83 -1.70
CA ALA A 31 -1.96 9.72 -1.09
C ALA A 31 -2.23 9.96 0.40
N ALA A 32 -3.21 9.24 0.94
CA ALA A 32 -3.53 9.23 2.35
C ALA A 32 -3.79 7.81 2.85
N ILE A 33 -3.59 7.59 4.15
CA ILE A 33 -3.94 6.34 4.84
C ILE A 33 -5.23 6.54 5.60
N GLN A 34 -6.17 5.61 5.42
CA GLN A 34 -7.41 5.57 6.17
C GLN A 34 -7.52 4.21 6.86
N VAL A 35 -7.71 4.22 8.19
CA VAL A 35 -8.00 3.01 8.96
C VAL A 35 -9.48 3.00 9.28
N GLU A 36 -10.17 1.91 8.92
CA GLU A 36 -11.62 1.77 9.03
C GLU A 36 -12.37 2.96 8.40
N ASP A 37 -13.39 3.48 9.09
CA ASP A 37 -14.14 4.67 8.73
C ASP A 37 -13.52 5.96 9.33
N GLY A 38 -12.26 5.90 9.76
CA GLY A 38 -11.52 7.05 10.25
C GLY A 38 -11.30 8.14 9.19
N ALA A 39 -10.85 9.32 9.63
CA ALA A 39 -10.45 10.37 8.70
C ALA A 39 -9.15 9.99 7.97
N PRO A 40 -9.06 10.18 6.64
CA PRO A 40 -7.82 9.97 5.90
C PRO A 40 -6.67 10.84 6.46
N LEU A 41 -5.54 10.20 6.76
CA LEU A 41 -4.31 10.83 7.20
C LEU A 41 -3.40 11.05 6.00
N PRO A 42 -3.06 12.30 5.66
CA PRO A 42 -2.22 12.56 4.49
C PRO A 42 -0.84 11.94 4.68
N LEU A 43 -0.27 11.44 3.59
CA LEU A 43 1.11 11.01 3.53
C LEU A 43 2.01 12.14 3.00
N PRO A 44 3.29 12.19 3.38
CA PRO A 44 4.26 13.04 2.70
C PRO A 44 4.36 12.67 1.20
N PRO A 45 4.52 13.65 0.29
CA PRO A 45 4.71 13.36 -1.13
C PRO A 45 5.91 12.44 -1.39
N GLY A 46 5.74 11.44 -2.26
CA GLY A 46 6.80 10.49 -2.63
C GLY A 46 7.04 9.38 -1.60
N SER A 47 6.30 9.38 -0.49
CA SER A 47 6.54 8.45 0.61
C SER A 47 6.18 7.01 0.26
N VAL A 48 5.20 6.77 -0.61
CA VAL A 48 4.85 5.41 -1.01
C VAL A 48 6.02 4.81 -1.78
N ALA A 49 6.56 5.54 -2.75
CA ALA A 49 7.77 5.12 -3.47
C ALA A 49 8.95 4.85 -2.51
N ARG A 50 9.23 5.75 -1.56
CA ARG A 50 10.33 5.56 -0.59
C ARG A 50 10.14 4.36 0.33
N VAL A 51 8.90 4.07 0.76
CA VAL A 51 8.59 2.89 1.56
C VAL A 51 8.88 1.61 0.76
N PHE A 52 8.48 1.56 -0.51
CA PHE A 52 8.81 0.42 -1.38
C PHE A 52 10.30 0.33 -1.72
N GLU A 53 11.02 1.44 -1.88
CA GLU A 53 12.48 1.41 -2.04
C GLU A 53 13.18 0.82 -0.82
N ARG A 54 12.70 1.15 0.39
CA ARG A 54 13.31 0.74 1.65
C ARG A 54 12.99 -0.71 2.02
N TYR A 55 11.73 -1.12 1.87
CA TYR A 55 11.24 -2.42 2.34
C TYR A 55 10.90 -3.38 1.21
N GLY A 56 10.63 -2.87 0.02
CA GLY A 56 10.22 -3.67 -1.12
C GLY A 56 11.38 -4.38 -1.81
N GLN A 57 11.12 -5.62 -2.20
CA GLN A 57 12.00 -6.44 -3.03
C GLN A 57 11.68 -6.22 -4.50
N VAL A 58 12.68 -6.36 -5.38
CA VAL A 58 12.47 -6.32 -6.82
C VAL A 58 11.58 -7.50 -7.24
N PHE A 59 10.49 -7.21 -7.94
CA PHE A 59 9.56 -8.20 -8.45
C PHE A 59 10.18 -8.94 -9.63
N ASP A 60 10.74 -10.11 -9.35
CA ASP A 60 11.17 -11.07 -10.36
C ASP A 60 10.02 -12.04 -10.67
N VAL A 61 9.64 -12.14 -11.95
CA VAL A 61 8.58 -13.07 -12.39
C VAL A 61 9.01 -14.54 -12.15
N ALA A 62 10.32 -14.82 -12.12
CA ALA A 62 10.86 -16.15 -11.87
C ALA A 62 10.76 -16.60 -10.40
N SER A 63 10.57 -15.70 -9.43
CA SER A 63 10.54 -16.02 -7.99
C SER A 63 9.23 -16.68 -7.51
N GLY A 64 8.35 -17.08 -8.43
CA GLY A 64 7.15 -17.86 -8.13
C GLY A 64 5.94 -17.04 -7.67
N VAL A 65 6.12 -15.79 -7.26
CA VAL A 65 4.99 -14.88 -6.92
C VAL A 65 4.10 -14.61 -8.13
N GLY A 66 4.62 -14.74 -9.36
CA GLY A 66 3.84 -14.59 -10.59
C GLY A 66 3.06 -15.83 -11.05
N GLY A 67 3.39 -17.03 -10.56
CA GLY A 67 2.86 -18.29 -11.08
C GLY A 67 1.46 -18.66 -10.57
N GLU A 68 1.16 -18.30 -9.32
CA GLU A 68 -0.12 -18.66 -8.66
C GLU A 68 -0.77 -17.49 -7.89
N ALA A 69 -0.23 -16.27 -8.00
CA ALA A 69 -0.90 -15.10 -7.43
C ALA A 69 -2.22 -14.83 -8.16
N ARG A 70 -3.33 -15.01 -7.45
CA ARG A 70 -4.62 -14.55 -7.93
C ARG A 70 -4.83 -13.13 -7.44
N SER A 71 -5.41 -12.31 -8.30
CA SER A 71 -5.99 -11.03 -7.92
C SER A 71 -6.92 -11.27 -6.73
N ALA A 72 -6.66 -10.63 -5.58
CA ALA A 72 -7.62 -10.66 -4.47
C ALA A 72 -8.96 -10.09 -4.96
N SER A 73 -10.11 -10.59 -4.51
CA SER A 73 -11.41 -10.10 -4.94
C SER A 73 -11.62 -8.63 -4.53
N GLY A 74 -12.03 -7.76 -5.47
CA GLY A 74 -12.20 -6.31 -5.27
C GLY A 74 -11.30 -5.51 -6.21
N ASP A 75 -11.50 -4.19 -6.32
CA ASP A 75 -10.68 -3.31 -7.18
C ASP A 75 -9.20 -3.43 -6.77
N THR A 76 -8.40 -4.18 -7.53
CA THR A 76 -7.07 -4.64 -7.10
C THR A 76 -5.96 -3.67 -7.42
N ARG A 77 -6.31 -2.47 -7.86
CA ARG A 77 -5.37 -1.49 -8.39
C ARG A 77 -5.76 -0.09 -7.94
N LEU A 78 -4.76 0.70 -7.58
CA LEU A 78 -4.91 2.12 -7.34
C LEU A 78 -3.91 2.86 -8.21
N HIS A 79 -4.42 3.75 -9.06
CA HIS A 79 -3.62 4.75 -9.76
C HIS A 79 -3.61 6.04 -8.95
N PHE A 80 -2.43 6.60 -8.73
CA PHE A 80 -2.24 7.87 -8.02
C PHE A 80 -0.95 8.53 -8.51
N THR A 81 -0.67 9.74 -8.02
CA THR A 81 0.39 10.61 -8.54
C THR A 81 1.76 9.94 -8.56
N GLU A 82 2.10 9.10 -7.58
CA GLU A 82 3.42 8.46 -7.51
C GLU A 82 3.53 7.17 -8.34
N GLY A 83 2.41 6.51 -8.66
CA GLY A 83 2.48 5.16 -9.21
C GLY A 83 1.16 4.40 -9.34
N LEU A 84 1.32 3.13 -9.65
CA LEU A 84 0.28 2.12 -9.64
C LEU A 84 0.58 1.14 -8.50
N LEU A 85 -0.36 1.02 -7.57
CA LEU A 85 -0.31 0.02 -6.50
C LEU A 85 -1.29 -1.11 -6.81
N LYS A 86 -0.88 -2.35 -6.58
CA LYS A 86 -1.74 -3.53 -6.74
C LYS A 86 -1.65 -4.43 -5.52
N ARG A 87 -2.75 -5.09 -5.15
CA ARG A 87 -2.76 -6.14 -4.13
C ARG A 87 -2.84 -7.52 -4.78
N LEU A 88 -1.92 -8.40 -4.42
CA LEU A 88 -1.86 -9.79 -4.84
C LEU A 88 -2.09 -10.70 -3.64
N ARG A 89 -2.90 -11.74 -3.81
CA ARG A 89 -3.03 -12.81 -2.81
C ARG A 89 -2.26 -14.02 -3.30
N HIS A 90 -1.20 -14.35 -2.59
CA HIS A 90 -0.42 -15.54 -2.84
C HIS A 90 -0.99 -16.71 -2.01
N ARG A 91 -1.32 -17.80 -2.70
CA ARG A 91 -1.75 -19.06 -2.10
C ARG A 91 -0.82 -20.12 -2.63
N THR A 92 0.17 -20.55 -1.84
CA THR A 92 0.90 -21.76 -2.21
C THR A 92 0.10 -22.97 -1.76
N TRP A 93 0.26 -24.10 -2.45
CA TRP A 93 -0.38 -25.37 -2.10
C TRP A 93 0.06 -25.92 -0.74
N PHE A 94 1.15 -25.40 -0.17
CA PHE A 94 1.76 -25.86 1.08
C PHE A 94 1.74 -24.82 2.21
N ASP A 95 1.46 -23.54 1.93
CA ASP A 95 1.27 -22.52 2.97
C ASP A 95 -0.12 -22.69 3.59
N VAL A 96 -0.12 -22.96 4.89
CA VAL A 96 -1.33 -23.01 5.73
C VAL A 96 -1.97 -21.62 5.86
N GLU A 97 -1.22 -20.55 5.60
CA GLU A 97 -1.66 -19.17 5.73
C GLU A 97 -1.52 -18.38 4.41
N PRO A 98 -2.61 -17.88 3.82
CA PRO A 98 -2.52 -17.04 2.63
C PRO A 98 -1.76 -15.74 2.94
N ARG A 99 -0.79 -15.40 2.09
CA ARG A 99 -0.02 -14.16 2.22
C ARG A 99 -0.51 -13.13 1.21
N ASP A 100 -0.85 -11.95 1.69
CA ASP A 100 -1.22 -10.82 0.84
C ASP A 100 0.00 -9.92 0.65
N TYR A 101 0.30 -9.60 -0.62
CA TYR A 101 1.41 -8.75 -1.03
C TYR A 101 0.87 -7.50 -1.72
N LEU A 102 1.61 -6.41 -1.58
CA LEU A 102 1.45 -5.23 -2.41
C LEU A 102 2.55 -5.17 -3.45
N VAL A 103 2.20 -4.77 -4.66
CA VAL A 103 3.13 -4.51 -5.76
C VAL A 103 2.98 -3.07 -6.18
N PHE A 104 4.08 -2.32 -6.11
CA PHE A 104 4.15 -0.93 -6.52
C PHE A 104 4.97 -0.79 -7.79
N GLN A 105 4.42 -0.04 -8.74
CA GLN A 105 5.08 0.36 -9.96
C GLN A 105 5.13 1.90 -10.00
N PRO A 106 6.31 2.53 -9.90
CA PRO A 106 6.42 3.99 -9.94
C PRO A 106 6.10 4.56 -11.32
N HIS A 107 5.57 5.79 -11.37
CA HIS A 107 5.47 6.59 -12.61
C HIS A 107 6.70 7.52 -12.76
N GLY A 108 7.08 7.87 -14.00
CA GLY A 108 8.08 8.93 -14.31
C GLY A 108 9.48 8.46 -14.74
N GLU A 109 10.40 9.41 -14.97
CA GLU A 109 11.75 9.23 -15.57
C GLU A 109 12.71 8.31 -14.78
N GLY A 110 12.36 7.91 -13.55
CA GLY A 110 13.08 6.88 -12.77
C GLY A 110 12.58 5.44 -13.00
N ALA A 111 11.62 5.24 -13.91
CA ALA A 111 11.04 3.93 -14.22
C ALA A 111 12.00 2.96 -14.95
N SER A 112 13.21 3.39 -15.33
CA SER A 112 14.30 2.54 -15.82
C SER A 112 15.64 3.22 -15.46
N ALA A 113 16.59 2.60 -14.74
CA ALA A 113 17.28 1.34 -15.04
C ALA A 113 17.21 0.26 -13.93
N GLU A 114 16.64 0.60 -12.77
CA GLU A 114 16.34 -0.32 -11.64
C GLU A 114 14.83 -0.36 -11.31
N GLY A 115 14.00 0.30 -12.14
CA GLY A 115 12.55 0.55 -11.96
C GLY A 115 11.64 -0.66 -12.16
N TRP A 116 12.09 -1.85 -11.77
CA TRP A 116 11.24 -3.02 -11.69
C TRP A 116 10.15 -2.79 -10.64
N PRO A 117 8.93 -3.31 -10.84
CA PRO A 117 7.91 -3.28 -9.80
C PRO A 117 8.51 -3.82 -8.50
N ARG A 118 8.19 -3.20 -7.37
CA ARG A 118 8.63 -3.67 -6.06
C ARG A 118 7.48 -4.30 -5.33
N TYR A 119 7.74 -5.35 -4.57
CA TYR A 119 6.71 -6.01 -3.79
C TYR A 119 7.16 -6.30 -2.37
N GLU A 120 6.19 -6.32 -1.46
CA GLU A 120 6.38 -6.73 -0.08
C GLU A 120 5.00 -7.09 0.52
N LEU A 121 5.00 -7.80 1.65
CA LEU A 121 3.81 -8.13 2.40
C LEU A 121 2.98 -6.88 2.71
N CYS A 122 1.66 -7.01 2.53
CA CYS A 122 0.66 -6.01 2.89
C CYS A 122 0.89 -5.46 4.29
N THR A 123 1.13 -6.33 5.27
CA THR A 123 1.31 -5.95 6.68
C THR A 123 2.51 -5.02 6.92
N ALA A 124 3.64 -5.27 6.25
CA ALA A 124 4.86 -4.50 6.43
C ALA A 124 4.71 -3.11 5.82
N ILE A 125 4.19 -3.04 4.59
CA ILE A 125 3.95 -1.77 3.90
C ILE A 125 2.87 -0.95 4.61
N SER A 126 1.77 -1.59 5.04
CA SER A 126 0.70 -0.89 5.77
C SER A 126 1.20 -0.31 7.08
N ALA A 127 1.97 -1.07 7.88
CA ALA A 127 2.51 -0.59 9.13
C ALA A 127 3.45 0.61 8.93
N ALA A 128 4.33 0.54 7.92
CA ALA A 128 5.24 1.64 7.60
C ALA A 128 4.49 2.92 7.18
N LEU A 129 3.47 2.79 6.33
CA LEU A 129 2.69 3.94 5.86
C LEU A 129 1.81 4.54 6.95
N VAL A 130 1.17 3.72 7.79
CA VAL A 130 0.40 4.19 8.96
C VAL A 130 1.31 5.00 9.89
N HIS A 131 2.45 4.44 10.27
CA HIS A 131 3.40 5.12 11.15
C HIS A 131 3.88 6.46 10.57
N LEU A 132 4.17 6.49 9.27
CA LEU A 132 4.58 7.71 8.59
C LEU A 132 3.47 8.76 8.53
N ALA A 133 2.22 8.36 8.25
CA ALA A 133 1.09 9.27 8.22
C ALA A 133 0.83 9.91 9.59
N GLU A 134 0.95 9.12 10.67
CA GLU A 134 0.83 9.61 12.05
C GLU A 134 1.95 10.58 12.40
N ALA A 135 3.21 10.24 12.10
CA ALA A 135 4.36 11.11 12.33
C ALA A 135 4.24 12.43 11.56
N TYR A 136 3.79 12.37 10.30
CA TYR A 136 3.60 13.56 9.47
C TYR A 136 2.48 14.47 10.00
N ARG A 137 1.36 13.88 10.47
CA ARG A 137 0.28 14.65 11.12
C ARG A 137 0.79 15.37 12.37
N ALA A 138 1.56 14.68 13.21
CA ALA A 138 2.12 15.25 14.44
C ALA A 138 3.01 16.46 14.11
N ALA A 139 3.98 16.29 13.21
CA ALA A 139 4.88 17.36 12.78
C ALA A 139 4.13 18.57 12.19
N ARG A 140 3.07 18.35 11.39
CA ARG A 140 2.25 19.44 10.84
C ARG A 140 1.44 20.18 11.89
N SER A 141 1.08 19.53 12.98
CA SER A 141 0.33 20.15 14.07
C SER A 141 1.21 21.11 14.86
N GLU A 142 2.45 20.70 15.14
CA GLU A 142 3.45 21.54 15.83
C GLU A 142 3.80 22.81 15.04
N LEU A 143 3.95 22.69 13.72
CA LEU A 143 4.21 23.82 12.83
C LEU A 143 3.05 24.84 12.74
N ARG A 144 1.81 24.44 13.05
CA ARG A 144 0.64 25.33 13.04
C ARG A 144 0.42 26.04 14.37
N SER A 145 1.07 25.58 15.43
CA SER A 145 0.98 26.15 16.78
C SER A 145 2.14 27.09 17.11
N SER A 146 3.10 27.25 16.19
CA SER A 146 4.25 28.16 16.26
C SER A 146 4.02 29.38 15.37
#